data_AF-A0A924CM37-F1
#
_entry.id   AF-A0A924CM37-F1
#
_cell.length_a   1.000
_cell.length_b   1.000
_cell.length_c   1.000
_cell.angle_alpha   90.00
_cell.angle_beta   90.00
_cell.angle_gamma   90.00
#
_symmetry.space_group_name_H-M   'P 1'
#
loop_
_entity.id
_entity.type
_entity.pdbx_description
1 polymer ?
#
loop_
_entity_poly.entity_id
_entity_poly.type
_entity_poly.pdbx_seq_one_letter_code
_entity_poly.pdbx_strand_id
1 'polypeptide(L)'
;MNTLMQLPAFETLVALHAKDPAAYEEFRCQLLQSCIDSAPEIHRPSLALLRERMDDARADAATPIEAAAAASRLMVDSCVRLRAAMAPLATASAGLQTAVLLSKFRL
;
A
#
# COMPACT_ATOMS: atom_id res chain seq x y z
N MET A 1 11.75 14.56 3.05
CA MET A 1 11.44 15.07 1.70
C MET A 1 10.79 13.94 0.93
N ASN A 2 9.52 14.09 0.55
CA ASN A 2 8.75 13.04 -0.11
C ASN A 2 9.03 13.12 -1.62
N THR A 3 10.06 12.42 -2.09
CA THR A 3 10.31 12.20 -3.52
C THR A 3 9.22 11.30 -4.07
N LEU A 4 8.05 11.88 -4.37
CA LEU A 4 7.26 11.35 -5.47
C LEU A 4 8.18 11.47 -6.70
N MET A 5 8.88 10.38 -7.03
CA MET A 5 9.61 10.26 -8.29
C MET A 5 8.72 10.87 -9.37
N GLN A 6 9.24 11.84 -10.12
CA GLN A 6 8.49 12.49 -11.19
C GLN A 6 8.12 11.41 -12.20
N LEU A 7 6.92 10.87 -12.06
CA LEU A 7 6.37 9.91 -12.98
C LEU A 7 6.30 10.63 -14.34
N PRO A 8 6.80 10.01 -15.42
CA PRO A 8 6.60 10.56 -16.76
C PRO A 8 5.11 10.80 -17.00
N ALA A 9 4.79 11.75 -17.87
CA ALA A 9 3.41 11.98 -18.27
C ALA A 9 2.80 10.67 -18.81
N PHE A 10 1.49 10.50 -18.59
CA PHE A 10 0.78 9.29 -19.02
C PHE A 10 1.02 8.97 -20.50
N GLU A 11 0.97 9.98 -21.37
CA GLU A 11 1.24 9.83 -22.80
C GLU A 11 2.64 9.26 -23.10
N THR A 12 3.64 9.63 -22.29
CA THR A 12 5.01 9.09 -22.42
C THR A 12 5.06 7.61 -22.07
N LEU A 13 4.33 7.19 -21.04
CA LEU A 13 4.25 5.80 -20.63
C LEU A 13 3.50 4.95 -21.65
N VAL A 14 2.42 5.47 -22.23
CA VAL A 14 1.68 4.82 -23.31
C VAL A 14 2.56 4.66 -24.55
N ALA A 15 3.27 5.72 -24.95
CA ALA A 15 4.20 5.66 -26.08
C ALA A 15 5.34 4.66 -25.85
N LEU A 16 5.88 4.60 -24.62
CA LEU A 16 6.91 3.62 -24.25
C LEU A 16 6.37 2.20 -24.35
N HIS A 17 5.20 1.92 -23.76
CA HIS A 17 4.59 0.59 -23.80
C HIS A 17 4.27 0.15 -25.24
N ALA A 18 3.76 1.05 -26.08
CA ALA A 18 3.43 0.74 -27.47
C ALA A 18 4.67 0.45 -28.34
N LYS A 19 5.79 1.11 -28.05
CA LYS A 19 7.05 0.95 -28.80
C LYS A 19 7.89 -0.21 -28.29
N ASP A 20 8.00 -0.35 -26.97
CA ASP A 20 8.81 -1.35 -26.29
C ASP A 20 8.14 -1.76 -24.95
N PRO A 21 7.28 -2.79 -24.98
CA PRO A 21 6.62 -3.31 -23.79
C PRO A 21 7.58 -3.80 -22.71
N ALA A 22 8.76 -4.32 -23.10
CA ALA A 22 9.75 -4.83 -22.17
C ALA A 22 10.45 -3.69 -21.43
N ALA A 23 10.83 -2.62 -22.12
CA ALA A 23 11.39 -1.42 -21.50
C ALA A 23 10.38 -0.74 -20.56
N TYR A 24 9.08 -0.73 -20.89
CA TYR A 24 8.04 -0.26 -19.98
C TYR A 24 8.00 -1.09 -18.69
N GLU A 25 8.05 -2.41 -18.81
CA GLU A 25 8.01 -3.30 -17.65
C GLU A 25 9.27 -3.19 -16.77
N GLU A 26 10.43 -2.99 -17.40
CA GLU A 26 11.68 -2.70 -16.68
C GLU A 26 11.58 -1.38 -15.92
N PHE A 27 11.09 -0.32 -16.56
CA PHE A 27 10.87 0.97 -15.93
C PHE A 27 9.92 0.86 -14.73
N ARG A 28 8.81 0.12 -14.88
CA ARG A 28 7.86 -0.15 -13.79
C ARG A 28 8.56 -0.85 -12.61
N CYS A 29 9.36 -1.87 -12.88
CA CYS A 29 10.11 -2.60 -11.86
C CYS A 29 11.10 -1.71 -11.11
N GLN A 30 11.84 -0.86 -11.82
CA GLN A 30 12.78 0.09 -11.23
C GLN A 30 12.07 1.13 -10.36
N LEU A 31 10.95 1.68 -10.85
CA LEU A 31 10.13 2.62 -10.11
C LEU A 31 9.64 2.01 -8.78
N LEU A 32 9.06 0.81 -8.82
CA LEU A 32 8.59 0.13 -7.62
C LEU A 32 9.71 -0.21 -6.65
N GLN A 33 10.88 -0.64 -7.15
CA GLN A 33 12.04 -0.91 -6.31
C GLN A 33 12.50 0.36 -5.59
N SER A 34 12.59 1.48 -6.30
CA SER A 34 12.99 2.76 -5.70
C SER A 34 12.03 3.22 -4.60
N CYS A 35 10.72 2.96 -4.76
CA CYS A 35 9.73 3.23 -3.73
C CYS A 35 10.00 2.39 -2.47
N ILE A 36 10.34 1.11 -2.62
CA ILE A 36 10.72 0.23 -1.50
C ILE A 36 11.99 0.75 -0.83
N ASP A 37 13.02 1.07 -1.61
CA ASP A 37 14.32 1.51 -1.09
C ASP A 37 14.22 2.84 -0.34
N SER A 38 13.30 3.71 -0.74
CA SER A 38 13.02 4.99 -0.08
C SER A 38 12.35 4.86 1.29
N ALA A 39 11.73 3.71 1.58
CA ALA A 39 11.05 3.46 2.85
C ALA A 39 12.04 3.10 3.98
N PRO A 40 11.68 3.34 5.26
CA PRO A 40 12.47 2.89 6.40
C PRO A 40 12.76 1.39 6.35
N GLU A 41 13.97 0.99 6.73
CA GLU A 41 14.48 -0.39 6.55
C GLU A 41 13.56 -1.45 7.17
N ILE A 42 12.97 -1.13 8.32
CA ILE A 42 12.02 -2.01 9.03
C ILE A 42 10.77 -2.37 8.19
N HIS A 43 10.39 -1.51 7.23
CA HIS A 43 9.22 -1.73 6.38
C HIS A 43 9.55 -2.35 5.02
N ARG A 44 10.81 -2.30 4.58
CA ARG A 44 11.23 -2.78 3.25
C ARG A 44 10.84 -4.26 2.99
N PRO A 45 11.03 -5.21 3.93
CA PRO A 45 10.63 -6.61 3.69
C PRO A 45 9.12 -6.75 3.44
N SER A 46 8.29 -6.04 4.19
CA SER A 46 6.84 -6.07 4.00
C SER A 46 6.41 -5.41 2.67
N LEU A 47 7.10 -4.35 2.24
CA LEU A 47 6.84 -3.70 0.96
C LEU A 47 7.27 -4.58 -0.23
N ALA A 48 8.38 -5.33 -0.10
CA ALA A 48 8.80 -6.31 -1.11
C ALA A 48 7.75 -7.42 -1.29
N LEU A 49 7.26 -7.99 -0.19
CA LEU A 49 6.17 -8.96 -0.22
C LEU A 49 4.88 -8.38 -0.82
N LEU A 50 4.57 -7.12 -0.53
CA LEU A 50 3.40 -6.46 -1.13
C LEU A 50 3.56 -6.31 -2.66
N ARG A 51 4.75 -5.93 -3.13
CA ARG A 51 5.06 -5.85 -4.56
C ARG A 51 4.87 -7.20 -5.25
N GLU A 52 5.42 -8.28 -4.70
CA GLU A 52 5.25 -9.63 -5.26
C GLU A 52 3.77 -9.99 -5.39
N ARG A 53 2.97 -9.77 -4.34
CA ARG A 53 1.53 -10.02 -4.37
C ARG A 53 0.78 -9.20 -5.43
N MET A 54 1.21 -7.96 -5.68
CA MET A 54 0.63 -7.13 -6.74
C MET A 54 1.04 -7.62 -8.13
N ASP A 55 2.27 -8.10 -8.29
CA ASP A 55 2.77 -8.67 -9.53
C ASP A 55 2.06 -9.99 -9.87
N ASP A 56 1.84 -10.87 -8.88
CA ASP A 56 1.04 -12.10 -9.01
C ASP A 56 -0.41 -11.78 -9.40
N ALA A 57 -1.06 -10.87 -8.67
CA ALA A 57 -2.44 -10.47 -8.95
C ALA A 57 -2.61 -9.85 -10.34
N ARG A 58 -1.56 -9.20 -10.87
CA ARG A 58 -1.53 -8.69 -12.24
C ARG A 58 -1.33 -9.81 -13.26
N ALA A 59 -0.48 -10.78 -12.98
CA ALA A 59 -0.23 -11.92 -13.87
C ALA A 59 -1.47 -12.83 -14.02
N ASP A 60 -2.24 -12.97 -12.94
CA ASP A 60 -3.48 -13.77 -12.92
C ASP A 60 -4.68 -13.08 -13.57
N ALA A 61 -4.62 -11.76 -13.77
CA ALA A 61 -5.73 -10.99 -14.34
C ALA A 61 -5.85 -11.19 -15.85
N ALA A 62 -7.07 -11.41 -16.35
CA ALA A 62 -7.31 -11.59 -17.79
C ALA A 62 -7.30 -10.25 -18.54
N THR A 63 -7.53 -9.13 -17.84
CA THR A 63 -7.53 -7.79 -18.42
C THR A 63 -6.81 -6.76 -17.55
N PRO A 64 -6.30 -5.66 -18.13
CA PRO A 64 -5.66 -4.58 -17.36
C PRO A 64 -6.58 -3.97 -16.29
N ILE A 65 -7.89 -3.90 -16.55
CA ILE A 65 -8.86 -3.34 -15.60
C ILE A 65 -9.10 -4.27 -14.41
N GLU A 66 -9.08 -5.59 -14.64
CA GLU A 66 -9.12 -6.59 -13.57
C GLU A 66 -7.86 -6.51 -12.69
N ALA A 67 -6.68 -6.36 -13.29
CA ALA A 67 -5.43 -6.17 -12.54
C ALA A 67 -5.49 -4.90 -11.66
N ALA A 68 -5.98 -3.78 -12.21
CA ALA A 68 -6.15 -2.55 -11.46
C ALA A 68 -7.17 -2.68 -10.32
N ALA A 69 -8.27 -3.40 -10.56
CA ALA A 69 -9.28 -3.69 -9.55
C ALA A 69 -8.74 -4.61 -8.43
N ALA A 70 -7.94 -5.61 -8.79
CA ALA A 70 -7.28 -6.51 -7.84
C ALA A 70 -6.29 -5.76 -6.94
N ALA A 71 -5.44 -4.91 -7.52
CA ALA A 71 -4.54 -4.03 -6.77
C ALA A 71 -5.30 -3.09 -5.81
N SER A 72 -6.40 -2.49 -6.29
CA SER A 72 -7.24 -1.62 -5.46
C SER A 72 -7.88 -2.37 -4.29
N ARG A 73 -8.30 -3.62 -4.51
CA ARG A 73 -8.87 -4.49 -3.47
C ARG A 73 -7.84 -4.82 -2.39
N LEU A 74 -6.60 -5.12 -2.76
CA LEU A 74 -5.51 -5.34 -1.80
C LEU A 74 -5.30 -4.15 -0.86
N MET A 75 -5.41 -2.91 -1.37
CA MET A 75 -5.35 -1.70 -0.56
C MET A 75 -6.55 -1.58 0.39
N VAL A 76 -7.76 -1.76 -0.12
CA VAL A 76 -8.99 -1.66 0.69
C VAL A 76 -9.00 -2.72 1.79
N ASP A 77 -8.64 -3.96 1.48
CA ASP A 77 -8.57 -5.06 2.44
C ASP A 77 -7.56 -4.76 3.56
N SER A 78 -6.43 -4.14 3.22
CA SER A 78 -5.42 -3.70 4.19
C SER A 78 -5.99 -2.64 5.14
N CYS A 79 -6.74 -1.66 4.63
CA CYS A 79 -7.42 -0.65 5.43
C CYS A 79 -8.51 -1.25 6.33
N VAL A 80 -9.28 -2.21 5.82
CA VAL A 80 -10.31 -2.91 6.59
C VAL A 80 -9.67 -3.69 7.75
N ARG A 81 -8.59 -4.43 7.48
CA ARG A 81 -7.84 -5.17 8.51
C ARG A 81 -7.25 -4.24 9.56
N LEU A 82 -6.67 -3.11 9.14
CA LEU A 82 -6.15 -2.10 10.05
C LEU A 82 -7.27 -1.55 10.96
N ARG A 83 -8.41 -1.17 10.38
CA ARG A 83 -9.57 -0.69 11.13
C ARG A 83 -10.05 -1.74 12.15
N ALA A 84 -10.13 -3.01 11.75
CA ALA A 84 -10.52 -4.10 12.64
C ALA A 84 -9.52 -4.28 13.79
N ALA A 85 -8.22 -4.20 13.53
CA ALA A 85 -7.18 -4.30 14.55
C ALA A 85 -7.16 -3.09 15.51
N MET A 86 -7.58 -1.91 15.05
CA MET A 86 -7.65 -0.70 15.89
C MET A 86 -8.90 -0.65 16.78
N ALA A 87 -9.99 -1.33 16.42
CA ALA A 87 -11.25 -1.27 17.18
C ALA A 87 -11.11 -1.69 18.66
N PRO A 88 -10.42 -2.80 19.01
CA PRO A 88 -10.20 -3.18 20.41
C PRO A 88 -9.38 -2.14 21.19
N LEU A 89 -8.40 -1.50 20.53
CA LEU A 89 -7.56 -0.47 21.15
C LEU A 89 -8.39 0.76 21.54
N ALA A 90 -9.33 1.16 20.68
CA ALA A 90 -10.26 2.24 20.99
C ALA A 90 -11.11 1.93 22.23
N THR A 91 -11.67 0.73 22.31
CA THR A 91 -12.45 0.28 23.49
C THR A 91 -11.60 0.24 24.76
N ALA A 92 -10.39 -0.32 24.69
CA ALA A 92 -9.48 -0.37 25.83
C ALA A 92 -9.10 1.03 26.33
N SER A 93 -8.85 1.97 25.40
CA SER A 93 -8.52 3.35 25.75
C SER A 93 -9.68 4.06 26.48
N ALA A 94 -10.92 3.85 26.03
CA ALA A 94 -12.11 4.41 26.67
C ALA A 94 -12.33 3.83 28.07
N GLY A 95 -12.12 2.52 28.25
CA GLY A 95 -12.16 1.88 29.56
C GLY A 95 -11.12 2.45 30.52
N LEU A 96 -9.89 2.64 30.04
CA LEU A 96 -8.80 3.20 30.85
C LEU A 96 -9.07 4.66 31.23
N GLN A 97 -9.58 5.48 30.30
CA GLN A 97 -10.02 6.84 30.58
C GLN A 97 -11.12 6.88 31.64
N THR A 98 -12.10 5.96 31.56
CA THR A 98 -13.20 5.87 32.52
C THR A 98 -12.69 5.49 33.92
N ALA A 99 -11.79 4.52 34.04
CA ALA A 99 -11.18 4.13 35.31
C ALA A 99 -10.37 5.27 35.95
N VAL A 100 -9.64 6.05 35.14
CA VAL A 100 -8.92 7.25 35.60
C VAL A 100 -9.89 8.32 36.11
N LEU A 101 -11.03 8.51 35.46
CA LEU A 101 -12.05 9.46 35.93
C LEU A 101 -12.68 9.00 37.25
N LEU A 102 -13.13 7.75 37.34
CA LEU A 102 -13.73 7.20 38.57
C LEU A 102 -12.78 7.28 39.78
N SER A 103 -11.49 6.95 39.57
CA SER A 103 -10.48 7.05 40.64
C SER A 103 -10.20 8.49 41.08
N LYS A 104 -10.29 9.47 40.17
CA LYS A 104 -10.17 10.90 40.51
C LYS A 104 -11.37 11.44 41.27
N PHE A 105 -12.57 10.94 40.99
CA PHE A 105 -13.80 11.41 41.62
C PHE A 105 -14.20 10.67 42.91
N ARG A 106 -13.46 9.61 43.31
CA ARG A 106 -13.72 8.78 44.52
C ARG A 106 -15.22 8.50 44.73
N LEU A 107 -15.84 7.82 43.77
CA LEU A 107 -17.03 7.00 44.00
C LEU A 107 -16.60 5.59 44.41
#